data_AF-A0A0H3W5E4-F1
#
_entry.id   AF-A0A0H3W5E4-F1
#
_cell.length_a   1.000
_cell.length_b   1.000
_cell.length_c   1.000
_cell.angle_alpha   90.00
_cell.angle_beta   90.00
_cell.angle_gamma   90.00
#
_symmetry.space_group_name_H-M   'P 1'
#
loop_
_entity.id
_entity.type
_entity.pdbx_description
1 polymer ?
#
loop_
_entity_poly.entity_id
_entity_poly.type
_entity_poly.pdbx_seq_one_letter_code
_entity_poly.pdbx_strand_id
1 'polypeptide(L)' 'NHRDSRLTIFEQENFLGKKGELSDDYPSLQAMGWEGNEVGSFHVHSGA' A
#
# COMPACT_ATOMS: atom_id res chain seq x y z
N ASN A 1 -10.68 -13.43 -6.85
CA ASN A 1 -9.33 -14.00 -6.73
C ASN A 1 -8.42 -12.82 -6.40
N HIS A 2 -8.25 -12.48 -5.13
CA HIS A 2 -7.58 -11.24 -4.70
C HIS A 2 -6.05 -11.30 -4.89
N ARG A 3 -5.50 -12.48 -5.24
CA ARG A 3 -4.07 -12.76 -5.33
C ARG A 3 -3.31 -12.05 -6.46
N ASP A 4 -4.02 -11.46 -7.41
CA ASP A 4 -3.40 -10.69 -8.51
C ASP A 4 -3.47 -9.17 -8.29
N SER A 5 -4.08 -8.73 -7.18
CA SER A 5 -4.14 -7.30 -6.85
C SER A 5 -2.80 -6.87 -6.27
N ARG A 6 -2.12 -5.96 -6.96
CA ARG A 6 -0.84 -5.39 -6.54
C ARG A 6 -0.96 -3.88 -6.45
N LEU A 7 -0.64 -3.34 -5.29
CA LEU A 7 -0.66 -1.92 -4.99
C LEU A 7 0.64 -1.54 -4.32
N THR A 8 1.16 -0.35 -4.61
CA THR A 8 2.24 0.26 -3.83
C THR A 8 1.67 1.46 -3.08
N ILE A 9 1.91 1.55 -1.78
CA ILE A 9 1.57 2.71 -0.96
C ILE A 9 2.83 3.52 -0.63
N PHE A 10 2.67 4.82 -0.45
CA PHE A 10 3.74 5.78 -0.18
C PHE A 10 3.38 6.63 1.02
N GLU A 11 4.38 6.94 1.84
CA GLU A 11 4.23 7.76 3.04
C GLU A 11 3.84 9.20 2.71
N GLN A 12 4.36 9.74 1.60
CA GLN A 12 4.11 11.11 1.19
C GLN A 12 3.25 11.16 -0.08
N GLU A 13 2.73 12.36 -0.37
CA GLU A 13 2.05 12.64 -1.62
C GLU A 13 3.01 12.53 -2.83
N ASN A 14 2.46 12.46 -4.03
CA ASN A 14 3.21 12.41 -5.29
C ASN A 14 4.20 11.23 -5.39
N PHE A 15 3.89 10.09 -4.76
CA PHE A 15 4.69 8.86 -4.76
C PHE A 15 6.10 9.02 -4.15
N LEU A 16 6.22 9.88 -3.14
CA LEU A 16 7.47 10.18 -2.45
C LEU A 16 7.55 9.49 -1.08
N GLY A 17 8.76 9.48 -0.50
CA GLY A 17 9.02 8.92 0.82
C GLY A 17 9.15 7.40 0.83
N LYS A 18 8.93 6.80 2.01
CA LYS A 18 8.96 5.35 2.18
C LYS A 18 7.81 4.71 1.42
N LYS A 19 8.07 3.56 0.81
CA LYS A 19 7.06 2.80 0.06
C LYS A 19 6.87 1.39 0.64
N GLY A 20 5.66 0.87 0.53
CA GLY A 20 5.29 -0.50 0.89
C GLY A 20 4.47 -1.15 -0.22
N GLU A 21 4.70 -2.43 -0.48
CA GLU A 21 3.94 -3.19 -1.46
C GLU A 21 2.81 -3.97 -0.76
N LEU A 22 1.59 -3.86 -1.30
CA LEU A 22 0.41 -4.61 -0.92
C LEU A 22 0.18 -5.69 -1.99
N SER A 23 0.44 -6.95 -1.63
CA SER A 23 0.12 -8.13 -2.43
C SER A 23 -1.01 -8.98 -1.84
N ASP A 24 -1.36 -8.72 -0.57
CA ASP A 24 -2.27 -9.52 0.23
C ASP A 24 -3.22 -8.62 1.01
N ASP A 25 -4.32 -9.19 1.49
CA ASP A 25 -5.28 -8.49 2.31
C ASP A 25 -4.74 -8.32 3.74
N TYR A 26 -4.61 -7.07 4.19
CA TYR A 26 -4.22 -6.73 5.56
C TYR A 26 -5.39 -6.12 6.33
N PRO A 27 -5.61 -6.49 7.60
CA PRO A 27 -6.70 -5.93 8.41
C PRO A 27 -6.45 -4.47 8.82
N SER A 28 -5.21 -3.98 8.75
CA SER A 28 -4.84 -2.58 8.98
C SER A 28 -3.46 -2.25 8.41
N LEU A 29 -3.12 -0.95 8.33
CA LEU A 29 -1.79 -0.47 7.93
C LEU A 29 -0.69 -0.98 8.89
N GLN A 30 -0.95 -0.98 10.20
CA GLN A 30 0.03 -1.46 11.16
C GLN A 30 0.25 -2.97 11.05
N ALA A 31 -0.79 -3.74 10.68
CA ALA A 31 -0.65 -5.18 10.41
C ALA A 31 0.18 -5.46 9.15
N MET A 32 0.23 -4.51 8.21
CA MET A 32 1.16 -4.53 7.07
C MET A 32 2.61 -4.19 7.49
N GLY A 33 2.83 -3.72 8.71
CA GLY A 33 4.13 -3.17 9.14
C GLY A 33 4.36 -1.73 8.68
N TRP A 34 3.30 -1.02 8.30
CA TRP A 34 3.35 0.40 7.99
C TRP A 34 3.52 1.22 9.28
N GLU A 35 4.45 2.17 9.27
CA GLU A 35 4.80 2.96 10.47
C GLU A 35 3.79 4.08 10.77
N GLY A 36 2.96 4.45 9.79
CA GLY A 36 1.96 5.51 9.90
C GLY A 36 0.51 5.01 10.06
N ASN A 37 -0.39 5.93 10.38
CA ASN A 37 -1.84 5.68 10.35
C ASN A 37 -2.47 6.10 9.02
N GLU A 38 -1.68 6.66 8.11
CA GLU A 38 -2.13 7.26 6.86
C GLU A 38 -1.16 6.95 5.72
N VAL A 39 -1.68 7.03 4.50
CA VAL A 39 -0.96 6.83 3.25
C VAL A 39 -1.07 8.11 2.44
N GLY A 40 0.06 8.75 2.13
CA GLY A 40 0.08 10.00 1.39
C GLY A 40 -0.24 9.84 -0.09
N SER A 41 0.14 8.71 -0.69
CA SER A 41 -0.26 8.37 -2.07
C SER A 41 -0.14 6.87 -2.35
N PHE A 42 -0.81 6.38 -3.40
CA PHE A 42 -0.77 4.96 -3.76
C PHE A 42 -0.84 4.75 -5.26
N HIS A 43 -0.21 3.68 -5.75
CA HIS A 43 -0.16 3.30 -7.15
C HIS A 43 -0.66 1.86 -7.33
N VAL A 44 -1.76 1.68 -8.07
CA VAL A 44 -2.30 0.37 -8.40
C VAL A 44 -1.57 -0.19 -9.62
N HIS A 45 -0.89 -1.33 -9.45
CA HIS A 45 -0.20 -2.02 -10.54
C HIS A 45 -1.10 -3.01 -11.26
N SER A 46 -1.98 -3.70 -10.54
CA SER A 46 -2.93 -4.67 -11.09
C SER A 46 -4.07 -4.93 -10.09
N GLY A 47 -5.21 -5.40 -10.59
CA GLY A 47 -6.41 -5.71 -9.78
C GLY A 47 -7.50 -4.64 -9.86
N ALA A 48 -8.73 -5.04 -9.50
CA ALA A 48 -9.92 -4.20 -9.29
C ALA A 48 -10.95 -4.96 -8.44
#